data_AF-A0AAE0B4L4-F1
#
_entry.id   AF-A0AAE0B4L4-F1
#
_cell.length_a   1.000
_cell.length_b   1.000
_cell.length_c   1.000
_cell.angle_alpha   90.00
_cell.angle_beta   90.00
_cell.angle_gamma   90.00
#
_symmetry.space_group_name_H-M   'P 1'
#
loop_
_entity.id
_entity.type
_entity.pdbx_description
1 polymer ?
#
loop_
_entity_poly.entity_id
_entity_poly.type
_entity_poly.pdbx_seq_one_letter_code
_entity_poly.pdbx_strand_id
1 'polypeptide(L)'
;MHGKYPILVVIDGDKAMSKALRLVMPTAIRRFFSLYLEQNMQMNVGDSGFTQAFTYCMLTYMTDLEFESEWLEVIDMFGLQHNEWVKMMYSKRKLWAETFLRSTFFGGLRSTQRPESINAFLNPFLHHKVKLYEFMSHINRAMSRLRNN
;
A
#
# COMPACT_ATOMS: atom_id res chain seq x y z
N MET A 1 -14.02 -19.44 -3.08
CA MET A 1 -14.47 -18.59 -1.95
C MET A 1 -16.00 -18.68 -1.89
N HIS A 2 -16.58 -19.13 -0.79
CA HIS A 2 -18.01 -19.47 -0.63
C HIS A 2 -18.97 -18.24 -0.64
N GLY A 3 -18.91 -17.38 -1.66
CA GLY A 3 -19.80 -16.21 -1.79
C GLY A 3 -19.55 -15.08 -0.76
N LYS A 4 -18.47 -15.15 0.02
CA LYS A 4 -18.10 -14.10 0.97
C LYS A 4 -17.19 -13.07 0.30
N TYR A 5 -17.56 -11.80 0.40
CA TYR A 5 -16.74 -10.69 -0.08
C TYR A 5 -15.65 -10.33 0.94
N PRO A 6 -14.47 -9.89 0.48
CA PRO A 6 -13.44 -9.35 1.35
C PRO A 6 -13.97 -8.15 2.14
N ILE A 7 -13.72 -8.14 3.45
CA ILE A 7 -14.00 -6.99 4.31
C ILE A 7 -12.97 -5.87 4.07
N LEU A 8 -11.74 -6.27 3.68
CA LEU A 8 -10.60 -5.39 3.49
C LEU A 8 -9.88 -5.74 2.19
N VAL A 9 -9.47 -4.72 1.45
CA VAL A 9 -8.62 -4.83 0.26
C VAL A 9 -7.44 -3.87 0.37
N VAL A 10 -6.22 -4.40 0.23
CA VAL A 10 -5.00 -3.61 0.11
C VAL A 10 -4.73 -3.41 -1.38
N ILE A 11 -4.47 -2.16 -1.80
CA ILE A 11 -4.26 -1.80 -3.20
C ILE A 11 -2.96 -1.02 -3.37
N ASP A 12 -2.30 -1.21 -4.51
CA ASP A 12 -1.42 -0.19 -5.06
C ASP A 12 -2.29 0.98 -5.55
N GLY A 13 -1.79 2.20 -5.63
CA GLY A 13 -2.59 3.41 -5.88
C GLY A 13 -3.28 3.50 -7.26
N ASP A 14 -3.43 2.38 -7.97
CA ASP A 14 -4.01 2.27 -9.29
C ASP A 14 -5.47 2.75 -9.35
N LYS A 15 -5.73 3.65 -10.30
CA LYS A 15 -7.04 4.31 -10.44
C LYS A 15 -8.09 3.35 -10.99
N ALA A 16 -7.73 2.44 -11.88
CA ALA A 16 -8.65 1.49 -12.50
C ALA A 16 -9.10 0.45 -11.47
N MET A 17 -8.17 -0.12 -10.72
CA MET A 17 -8.43 -1.02 -9.59
C MET A 17 -9.30 -0.34 -8.54
N SER A 18 -8.97 0.90 -8.15
CA SER A 18 -9.78 1.68 -7.21
C SER A 18 -11.22 1.89 -7.70
N LYS A 19 -11.42 2.10 -9.02
CA LYS A 19 -12.75 2.24 -9.63
C LYS A 19 -13.49 0.91 -9.69
N ALA A 20 -12.82 -0.17 -10.09
CA ALA A 20 -13.40 -1.50 -10.14
C ALA A 20 -13.86 -1.97 -8.75
N LEU A 21 -13.03 -1.76 -7.71
CA LEU A 21 -13.39 -2.11 -6.34
C LEU A 21 -14.59 -1.32 -5.82
N ARG A 22 -14.74 -0.04 -6.19
CA ARG A 22 -15.95 0.72 -5.84
C ARG A 22 -17.22 0.15 -6.48
N LEU A 23 -17.10 -0.50 -7.64
CA LEU A 23 -18.24 -1.10 -8.35
C LEU A 23 -18.55 -2.50 -7.83
N VAL A 24 -17.52 -3.33 -7.64
CA VAL A 24 -17.67 -4.77 -7.34
C VAL A 24 -17.73 -5.04 -5.83
N MET A 25 -17.09 -4.21 -5.02
CA MET A 25 -16.96 -4.38 -3.56
C MET A 25 -17.08 -3.03 -2.81
N PRO A 26 -18.21 -2.31 -2.94
CA PRO A 26 -18.34 -0.95 -2.40
C PRO A 26 -18.21 -0.86 -0.87
N THR A 27 -18.53 -1.95 -0.16
CA THR A 27 -18.47 -2.02 1.31
C THR A 27 -17.10 -2.41 1.84
N ALA A 28 -16.16 -2.82 0.97
CA ALA A 28 -14.83 -3.23 1.41
C ALA A 28 -14.03 -2.00 1.85
N ILE A 29 -13.41 -2.11 3.02
CA ILE A 29 -12.43 -1.14 3.50
C ILE A 29 -11.22 -1.23 2.58
N ARG A 30 -10.66 -0.08 2.20
CA ARG A 30 -9.56 0.01 1.25
C ARG A 30 -8.38 0.68 1.92
N ARG A 31 -7.21 0.09 1.75
CA ARG A 31 -5.95 0.64 2.23
C ARG A 31 -4.90 0.63 1.13
N PHE A 32 -4.12 1.70 1.05
CA PHE A 32 -2.94 1.75 0.21
C PHE A 32 -1.81 0.93 0.79
N PHE A 33 -1.15 0.20 -0.09
CA PHE A 33 -0.01 -0.62 0.26
C PHE A 33 1.18 0.27 0.64
N SER A 34 1.72 0.11 1.86
CA SER A 34 2.73 1.01 2.43
C SER A 34 4.01 1.10 1.59
N LEU A 35 4.50 -0.01 1.02
CA LEU A 35 5.69 0.03 0.15
C LEU A 35 5.47 0.87 -1.11
N TYR A 36 4.26 0.83 -1.68
CA TYR A 36 3.93 1.64 -2.84
C TYR A 36 3.94 3.14 -2.48
N LEU A 37 3.56 3.48 -1.25
CA LEU A 37 3.65 4.86 -0.76
C LEU A 37 5.10 5.28 -0.54
N GLU A 38 5.92 4.41 0.04
CA GLU A 38 7.36 4.63 0.23
C GLU A 38 8.08 4.88 -1.09
N GLN A 39 7.84 4.04 -2.09
CA GLN A 39 8.41 4.22 -3.43
C GLN A 39 7.95 5.53 -4.08
N ASN A 40 6.66 5.86 -3.97
CA ASN A 40 6.14 7.11 -4.53
C ASN A 40 6.68 8.35 -3.81
N MET A 41 6.86 8.32 -2.49
CA MET A 41 7.48 9.43 -1.75
C MET A 41 8.87 9.73 -2.28
N GLN A 42 9.69 8.69 -2.44
CA GLN A 42 11.04 8.81 -2.98
C GLN A 42 11.03 9.36 -4.41
N MET A 43 10.08 8.93 -5.24
CA MET A 43 9.99 9.40 -6.63
C MET A 43 9.48 10.85 -6.77
N ASN A 44 8.60 11.31 -5.87
CA ASN A 44 7.93 12.62 -6.00
C ASN A 44 8.57 13.73 -5.16
N VAL A 45 9.26 13.39 -4.07
CA VAL A 45 9.92 14.36 -3.18
C VAL A 45 11.41 14.09 -3.09
N GLY A 46 11.83 12.82 -2.99
CA GLY A 46 13.26 12.45 -2.98
C GLY A 46 14.03 12.84 -1.72
N ASP A 47 13.33 13.31 -0.68
CA ASP A 47 13.93 13.68 0.61
C ASP A 47 13.72 12.55 1.65
N SER A 48 14.82 12.12 2.26
CA SER A 48 14.82 11.03 3.24
C SER A 48 14.19 11.43 4.57
N GLY A 49 14.36 12.69 4.99
CA GLY A 49 13.73 13.26 6.17
C GLY A 49 12.21 13.32 6.01
N PHE A 50 11.74 13.79 4.85
CA PHE A 50 10.31 13.79 4.53
C PHE A 50 9.75 12.37 4.52
N THR A 51 10.48 11.42 3.93
CA THR A 51 10.05 10.02 3.89
C THR A 51 9.88 9.46 5.30
N GLN A 52 10.80 9.77 6.22
CA GLN A 52 10.70 9.35 7.62
C GLN A 52 9.51 9.99 8.32
N ALA A 53 9.32 11.31 8.16
CA ALA A 53 8.22 12.06 8.75
C ALA A 53 6.83 11.60 8.23
N PHE A 54 6.71 11.37 6.94
CA PHE A 54 5.49 10.80 6.35
C PHE A 54 5.27 9.37 6.84
N THR A 55 6.30 8.54 6.93
CA THR A 55 6.18 7.16 7.44
C THR A 55 5.71 7.17 8.89
N TYR A 56 6.17 8.12 9.69
CA TYR A 56 5.66 8.37 11.04
C TYR A 56 4.16 8.73 11.00
N CYS A 57 3.74 9.70 10.17
CA CYS A 57 2.32 10.01 9.98
C CYS A 57 1.47 8.81 9.51
N MET A 58 2.07 7.91 8.72
CA MET A 58 1.40 6.73 8.17
C MET A 58 1.16 5.66 9.24
N LEU A 59 2.19 5.35 10.04
CA LEU A 59 2.21 4.17 10.92
C LEU A 59 1.88 4.49 12.37
N THR A 60 2.13 5.72 12.81
CA THR A 60 1.87 6.13 14.20
C THR A 60 0.37 6.35 14.39
N TYR A 61 -0.12 5.80 15.48
CA TYR A 61 -1.48 6.05 15.91
C TYR A 61 -1.57 7.40 16.61
N MET A 62 -2.45 8.27 16.11
CA MET A 62 -2.72 9.60 16.65
C MET A 62 -4.23 9.79 16.74
N THR A 63 -4.67 10.80 17.46
CA THR A 63 -6.01 11.38 17.27
C THR A 63 -6.07 12.13 15.94
N ASP A 64 -7.27 12.35 15.42
CA ASP A 64 -7.45 13.13 14.20
C ASP A 64 -6.83 14.53 14.32
N LEU A 65 -6.93 15.19 15.49
CA LEU A 65 -6.34 16.51 15.72
C LEU A 65 -4.81 16.48 15.74
N GLU A 66 -4.21 15.51 16.42
CA GLU A 66 -2.75 15.32 16.43
C GLU A 66 -2.21 15.04 15.03
N PHE A 67 -2.91 14.20 14.24
CA PHE A 67 -2.54 13.94 12.85
C PHE A 67 -2.55 15.22 12.01
N GLU A 68 -3.61 16.03 12.11
CA GLU A 68 -3.71 17.27 11.32
C GLU A 68 -2.61 18.27 11.73
N SER A 69 -2.26 18.35 13.02
CA SER A 69 -1.14 19.18 13.50
C SER A 69 0.21 18.69 12.97
N GLU A 70 0.51 17.41 13.17
CA GLU A 70 1.77 16.78 12.74
C GLU A 70 1.92 16.91 11.22
N TRP A 71 0.86 16.65 10.45
CA TRP A 71 0.90 16.77 9.00
C TRP A 71 1.24 18.19 8.57
N LEU A 72 0.63 19.21 9.17
CA LEU A 72 0.93 20.61 8.86
C LEU A 72 2.38 20.98 9.19
N GLU A 73 2.89 20.53 10.34
CA GLU A 73 4.28 20.76 10.74
C GLU A 73 5.26 20.12 9.75
N VAL A 74 5.01 18.87 9.33
CA VAL A 74 5.82 18.20 8.30
C VAL A 74 5.76 18.98 6.98
N ILE A 75 4.59 19.39 6.52
CA ILE A 75 4.48 20.12 5.24
C ILE A 75 5.23 21.46 5.31
N ASP A 76 5.17 22.16 6.44
CA ASP A 76 5.87 23.42 6.63
C ASP A 76 7.38 23.25 6.69
N MET A 77 7.86 22.29 7.47
CA MET A 77 9.27 21.95 7.64
C MET A 77 9.98 21.66 6.30
N PHE A 78 9.28 20.97 5.39
CA PHE A 78 9.83 20.59 4.08
C PHE A 78 9.42 21.55 2.94
N GLY A 79 8.67 22.61 3.20
CA GLY A 79 8.25 23.59 2.19
C GLY A 79 7.35 23.00 1.09
N LEU A 80 6.48 22.04 1.44
CA LEU A 80 5.71 21.24 0.49
C LEU A 80 4.26 21.72 0.31
N GLN A 81 3.91 22.93 0.76
CA GLN A 81 2.55 23.47 0.75
C GLN A 81 1.94 23.52 -0.67
N HIS A 82 2.78 23.70 -1.69
CA HIS A 82 2.37 23.76 -3.09
C HIS A 82 2.63 22.46 -3.88
N ASN A 83 3.16 21.41 -3.24
CA ASN A 83 3.43 20.15 -3.93
C ASN A 83 2.11 19.39 -4.20
N GLU A 84 1.80 19.20 -5.48
CA GLU A 84 0.54 18.57 -5.92
C GLU A 84 0.41 17.10 -5.48
N TRP A 85 1.53 16.37 -5.44
CA TRP A 85 1.52 14.98 -4.98
C TRP A 85 1.20 14.91 -3.48
N VAL A 86 1.79 15.79 -2.67
CA VAL A 86 1.53 15.89 -1.22
C VAL A 86 0.08 16.24 -0.94
N LYS A 87 -0.49 17.23 -1.65
CA LYS A 87 -1.92 17.58 -1.55
C LYS A 87 -2.82 16.40 -1.92
N MET A 88 -2.48 15.68 -3.00
CA MET A 88 -3.21 14.47 -3.39
C MET A 88 -3.15 13.42 -2.28
N MET A 89 -1.98 13.20 -1.66
CA MET A 89 -1.83 12.23 -0.59
C MET A 89 -2.64 12.61 0.65
N TYR A 90 -2.64 13.88 1.04
CA TYR A 90 -3.47 14.38 2.12
C TYR A 90 -4.97 14.16 1.87
N SER A 91 -5.45 14.41 0.64
CA SER A 91 -6.85 14.14 0.27
C SER A 91 -7.25 12.66 0.43
N LYS A 92 -6.26 11.76 0.37
CA LYS A 92 -6.41 10.31 0.48
C LYS A 92 -5.97 9.75 1.83
N ARG A 93 -5.73 10.58 2.86
CA ARG A 93 -5.23 10.17 4.19
C ARG A 93 -5.99 9.01 4.83
N LYS A 94 -7.31 8.96 4.63
CA LYS A 94 -8.16 7.86 5.10
C LYS A 94 -7.86 6.49 4.48
N LEU A 95 -7.07 6.44 3.41
CA LEU A 95 -6.65 5.21 2.76
C LEU A 95 -5.27 4.74 3.21
N TRP A 96 -4.48 5.53 3.94
CA TRP A 96 -3.10 5.16 4.23
C TRP A 96 -2.65 5.40 5.67
N ALA A 97 -3.18 6.42 6.36
CA ALA A 97 -2.81 6.69 7.75
C ALA A 97 -3.57 5.77 8.72
N GLU A 98 -2.83 5.11 9.62
CA GLU A 98 -3.39 4.22 10.65
C GLU A 98 -4.44 4.93 11.53
N THR A 99 -4.24 6.22 11.81
CA THR A 99 -5.20 7.09 12.53
C THR A 99 -6.64 6.94 12.03
N PHE A 100 -6.83 6.89 10.70
CA PHE A 100 -8.15 6.80 10.08
C PHE A 100 -8.64 5.38 9.81
N LEU A 101 -7.79 4.37 10.02
CA LEU A 101 -8.06 2.96 9.76
C LEU A 101 -8.40 2.18 11.05
N ARG A 102 -8.62 2.91 12.14
CA ARG A 102 -8.77 2.50 13.55
C ARG A 102 -9.68 1.30 13.83
N SER A 103 -10.68 1.03 13.00
CA SER A 103 -11.66 -0.05 13.21
C SER A 103 -11.34 -1.35 12.46
N THR A 104 -10.20 -1.43 11.77
CA THR A 104 -9.90 -2.56 10.89
C THR A 104 -8.64 -3.30 11.32
N PHE A 105 -8.78 -4.60 11.60
CA PHE A 105 -7.62 -5.46 11.83
C PHE A 105 -6.99 -5.87 10.50
N PHE A 106 -5.74 -5.44 10.27
CA PHE A 106 -5.01 -5.71 9.02
C PHE A 106 -4.22 -7.03 9.04
N GLY A 107 -4.28 -7.84 10.10
CA GLY A 107 -3.68 -9.19 10.11
C GLY A 107 -2.19 -9.26 9.82
N GLY A 108 -1.43 -8.20 10.15
CA GLY A 108 0.01 -8.08 9.85
C GLY A 108 0.34 -7.55 8.45
N LEU A 109 -0.65 -7.10 7.65
CA LEU A 109 -0.45 -6.41 6.37
C LEU A 109 -0.03 -4.93 6.54
N ARG A 110 0.45 -4.57 7.74
CA ARG A 110 1.01 -3.24 8.04
C ARG A 110 2.41 -3.06 7.46
N SER A 111 3.15 -4.15 7.22
CA SER A 111 4.55 -4.10 6.78
C SER A 111 4.70 -4.43 5.30
N THR A 112 5.75 -3.85 4.71
CA THR A 112 6.26 -4.13 3.36
C THR A 112 6.68 -5.59 3.17
N GLN A 113 6.95 -6.31 4.27
CA GLN A 113 7.61 -7.62 4.29
C GLN A 113 6.82 -8.74 3.59
N ARG A 114 5.48 -8.75 3.62
CA ARG A 114 4.70 -9.87 3.05
C ARG A 114 4.67 -9.92 1.52
N PRO A 115 4.31 -8.85 0.80
CA PRO A 115 4.36 -8.89 -0.65
C PRO A 115 5.80 -8.87 -1.18
N GLU A 116 6.76 -8.31 -0.44
CA GLU A 116 8.18 -8.49 -0.76
C GLU A 116 8.62 -9.94 -0.63
N SER A 117 8.20 -10.66 0.40
CA SER A 117 8.55 -12.08 0.55
C SER A 117 7.87 -12.96 -0.51
N ILE A 118 6.63 -12.65 -0.90
CA ILE A 118 5.95 -13.31 -2.02
C ILE A 118 6.67 -13.00 -3.34
N ASN A 119 7.03 -11.75 -3.60
CA ASN A 119 7.78 -11.37 -4.80
C ASN A 119 9.15 -12.03 -4.80
N ALA A 120 9.89 -12.00 -3.69
CA ALA A 120 11.19 -12.66 -3.55
C ALA A 120 11.09 -14.18 -3.77
N PHE A 121 9.99 -14.80 -3.32
CA PHE A 121 9.72 -16.21 -3.56
C PHE A 121 9.41 -16.51 -5.04
N LEU A 122 8.67 -15.63 -5.72
CA LEU A 122 8.23 -15.82 -7.10
C LEU A 122 9.28 -15.40 -8.15
N ASN A 123 10.12 -14.42 -7.85
CA ASN A 123 11.14 -13.87 -8.75
C ASN A 123 12.07 -14.93 -9.38
N PRO A 124 12.51 -15.99 -8.67
CA PRO A 124 13.28 -17.08 -9.27
C PRO A 124 12.50 -17.94 -10.28
N PHE A 125 11.16 -17.88 -10.26
CA PHE A 125 10.29 -18.63 -11.17
C PHE A 125 9.78 -17.77 -12.33
N LEU A 126 9.75 -16.44 -12.15
CA LEU A 126 9.18 -15.48 -13.08
C LEU A 126 10.28 -14.51 -13.54
N HIS A 127 10.87 -14.77 -14.70
CA HIS A 127 11.79 -13.84 -15.34
C HIS A 127 11.11 -13.11 -16.50
N HIS A 128 11.57 -11.90 -16.81
CA HIS A 128 10.99 -11.03 -17.85
C HIS A 128 10.92 -11.65 -19.26
N LYS A 129 11.59 -12.79 -19.50
CA LYS A 129 11.59 -13.53 -20.78
C LYS A 129 10.69 -14.76 -20.80
N VAL A 130 10.00 -15.07 -19.70
CA VAL A 130 9.09 -16.22 -19.62
C VAL A 130 7.93 -15.99 -20.59
N LYS A 131 7.70 -16.95 -21.49
CA LYS A 131 6.59 -16.86 -22.43
C LYS A 131 5.27 -17.11 -21.71
N LEU A 132 4.19 -16.53 -22.21
CA LEU A 132 2.86 -16.63 -21.57
C LEU A 132 2.40 -18.10 -21.38
N TYR A 133 2.74 -19.01 -22.30
CA TYR A 133 2.39 -20.43 -22.14
C TYR A 133 3.23 -21.15 -21.07
N GLU A 134 4.43 -20.65 -20.76
CA GLU A 134 5.32 -21.20 -19.74
C GLU A 134 4.95 -20.67 -18.35
N PHE A 135 4.40 -19.45 -18.31
CA PHE A 135 4.02 -18.75 -17.08
C PHE A 135 3.18 -19.63 -16.13
N MET A 136 2.15 -20.29 -16.65
CA MET A 136 1.27 -21.14 -15.82
C MET A 136 2.03 -22.33 -15.20
N SER A 137 2.97 -22.93 -15.94
CA SER A 137 3.80 -24.02 -15.44
C SER A 137 4.74 -23.54 -14.32
N HIS A 138 5.36 -22.37 -14.50
CA HIS A 138 6.23 -21.76 -13.50
C HIS A 138 5.49 -21.38 -12.21
N ILE A 139 4.29 -20.80 -12.33
CA ILE A 139 3.42 -20.50 -11.18
C ILE A 139 3.02 -21.79 -10.46
N ASN A 140 2.57 -22.82 -11.18
CA ASN A 140 2.18 -24.08 -10.56
C ASN A 140 3.36 -24.71 -9.79
N ARG A 141 4.57 -24.67 -10.35
CA ARG A 141 5.78 -25.15 -9.67
C ARG A 141 6.10 -24.35 -8.41
N ALA A 142 5.98 -23.03 -8.46
CA ALA A 142 6.17 -22.17 -7.29
C ALA A 142 5.12 -22.49 -6.20
N MET A 143 3.85 -22.61 -6.58
CA MET A 143 2.75 -22.93 -5.66
C MET A 143 2.89 -24.32 -5.02
N SER A 144 3.33 -25.32 -5.77
CA SER A 144 3.61 -26.66 -5.21
C SER A 144 4.72 -26.62 -4.16
N ARG A 145 5.77 -25.82 -4.38
CA ARG A 145 6.84 -25.63 -3.37
C ARG A 145 6.33 -24.91 -2.13
N LEU A 146 5.47 -23.90 -2.30
CA LEU A 146 4.90 -23.13 -1.19
C LEU A 146 3.93 -23.96 -0.32
N ARG A 147 3.28 -24.98 -0.89
CA ARG A 147 2.37 -25.89 -0.17
C ARG A 147 3.07 -27.03 0.55
N ASN A 148 4.29 -27.37 0.12
CA ASN A 148 5.06 -28.50 0.63
C ASN A 148 6.20 -28.08 1.58
N ASN A 149 6.29 -26.78 1.88
CA ASN A 149 7.09 -26.19 2.96
C ASN A 149 6.17 -25.87 4.14
#